data_AF-A0A6A4I8Q9-F1
#
_entry.id   AF-A0A6A4I8Q9-F1
#
_cell.length_a   1.000
_cell.length_b   1.000
_cell.length_c   1.000
_cell.angle_alpha   90.00
_cell.angle_beta   90.00
_cell.angle_gamma   90.00
#
_symmetry.space_group_name_H-M   'P 1'
#
loop_
_entity.id
_entity.type
_entity.pdbx_description
1 polymer ?
#
loop_
_entity_poly.entity_id
_entity_poly.type
_entity_poly.pdbx_seq_one_letter_code
_entity_poly.pdbx_strand_id
1 'polypeptide(L)'
;MRLHIQQQQISPAYEGSEAGAVATPARPPSMDSLPIQQDWERHKSSCKLYTEVGNSASNESKLQRHLRLWTARFDSSLTCAIVPALDLQNNPTNIDTHGLIIRLQPRKHSESGSRFTLQSATVVPMAQLKLLYEAAGGNAVFQEHARQRAALQKKSGGREDYATMLVIAQNTGDDAFPGDRFDTDMRCGHLPWIFYALPNQLLSSFKPIFLTISFIQSPQFRDPSLAWRETLMIQVENDIPNRIVI
;
A
#
# COMPACT_ATOMS: atom_id res chain seq x y z
N MET A 1 -28.32 -18.04 10.69
CA MET A 1 -28.78 -17.00 9.74
C MET A 1 -27.82 -17.02 8.55
N ARG A 2 -28.20 -17.61 7.41
CA ARG A 2 -27.36 -17.70 6.21
C ARG A 2 -27.76 -16.57 5.27
N LEU A 3 -26.85 -15.62 5.03
CA LEU A 3 -27.04 -14.57 4.03
C LEU A 3 -26.72 -15.15 2.65
N HIS A 4 -27.74 -15.20 1.79
CA HIS A 4 -27.63 -15.53 0.38
C HIS A 4 -27.24 -14.25 -0.36
N ILE A 5 -26.03 -14.19 -0.92
CA ILE A 5 -25.61 -13.11 -1.80
C ILE A 5 -25.96 -13.54 -3.22
N GLN A 6 -26.96 -12.88 -3.79
CA GLN A 6 -27.45 -13.11 -5.14
C GLN A 6 -26.55 -12.36 -6.13
N GLN A 7 -25.73 -13.08 -6.89
CA GLN A 7 -24.99 -12.54 -8.03
C GLN A 7 -25.98 -12.23 -9.17
N GLN A 8 -26.15 -10.96 -9.51
CA GLN A 8 -26.83 -10.57 -10.74
C GLN A 8 -25.85 -10.70 -11.92
N GLN A 9 -26.19 -11.56 -12.87
CA GLN A 9 -25.54 -11.62 -14.18
C GLN A 9 -26.15 -10.54 -15.07
N ILE A 10 -25.31 -9.64 -15.59
CA ILE A 10 -25.69 -8.66 -16.61
C ILE A 10 -25.20 -9.22 -17.96
N SER A 11 -26.13 -9.61 -18.83
CA SER A 11 -25.84 -9.90 -20.24
C SER A 11 -25.96 -8.61 -21.07
N PRO A 12 -25.02 -8.30 -21.96
CA PRO A 12 -25.21 -7.22 -22.92
C PRO A 12 -26.00 -7.73 -24.12
N ALA A 13 -27.14 -7.08 -24.41
CA ALA A 13 -27.81 -7.15 -25.69
C ALA A 13 -27.04 -6.26 -26.68
N TYR A 14 -26.61 -6.84 -27.81
CA TYR A 14 -26.01 -6.12 -28.93
C TYR A 14 -26.96 -6.26 -30.12
N GLU A 15 -27.73 -5.22 -30.40
CA GLU A 15 -28.45 -5.06 -31.66
C GLU A 15 -27.53 -4.38 -32.69
N GLY A 16 -27.52 -4.92 -33.92
CA GLY A 16 -26.93 -4.27 -35.09
C GLY A 16 -27.67 -2.98 -35.45
N SER A 17 -27.35 -2.21 -36.48
CA SER A 17 -26.51 -2.33 -37.66
C SER A 17 -26.55 -0.92 -38.26
N GLU A 18 -25.46 -0.40 -38.81
CA GLU A 18 -25.55 0.48 -39.98
C GLU A 18 -24.18 0.64 -40.65
N ALA A 19 -24.14 0.27 -41.94
CA ALA A 19 -22.98 0.35 -42.81
C ALA A 19 -22.79 1.81 -43.27
N GLY A 20 -21.91 2.53 -42.59
CA GLY A 20 -21.43 3.86 -42.98
C GLY A 20 -20.03 3.79 -43.60
N ALA A 21 -19.80 4.64 -44.62
CA ALA A 21 -18.61 4.71 -45.45
C ALA A 21 -17.26 4.62 -44.71
N VAL A 22 -16.35 3.80 -45.25
CA VAL A 22 -14.98 3.59 -44.76
C VAL A 22 -14.14 4.85 -45.00
N ALA A 23 -14.09 5.73 -43.99
CA ALA A 23 -13.04 6.73 -43.88
C ALA A 23 -11.73 6.02 -43.52
N THR A 24 -10.69 6.24 -44.31
CA THR A 24 -9.34 5.74 -44.04
C THR A 24 -8.92 6.15 -42.62
N PRO A 25 -8.61 5.22 -41.71
CA PRO A 25 -8.25 5.57 -40.35
C PRO A 25 -6.98 6.40 -40.36
N ALA A 26 -7.04 7.58 -39.72
CA ALA A 26 -5.86 8.37 -39.44
C ALA A 26 -4.82 7.49 -38.75
N ARG A 27 -3.59 7.54 -39.26
CA ARG A 27 -2.44 6.78 -38.74
C ARG A 27 -2.41 6.93 -37.22
N PRO A 28 -2.41 5.84 -36.44
CA PRO A 28 -2.34 5.94 -34.98
C PRO A 28 -1.09 6.75 -34.62
N PRO A 29 -1.18 7.68 -33.65
CA PRO A 29 -0.02 8.40 -33.18
C PRO A 29 1.06 7.40 -32.77
N SER A 30 2.30 7.65 -33.18
CA SER A 30 3.44 6.79 -32.86
C SER A 30 3.47 6.53 -31.36
N MET A 31 3.65 5.26 -31.00
CA MET A 31 3.71 4.76 -29.62
C MET A 31 4.97 5.24 -28.88
N ASP A 32 5.86 5.99 -29.54
CA ASP A 32 7.19 6.37 -29.02
C ASP A 32 7.13 7.56 -28.04
N SER A 33 5.95 7.97 -27.59
CA SER A 33 5.77 9.09 -26.65
C SER A 33 4.69 8.85 -25.60
N LEU A 34 4.53 7.61 -25.16
CA LEU A 34 3.78 7.33 -23.93
C LEU A 34 4.61 7.75 -22.70
N PRO A 35 3.99 8.39 -21.67
CA PRO A 35 4.69 8.97 -20.50
C PRO A 35 5.35 7.94 -19.55
N ILE A 36 5.40 6.67 -19.93
CA ILE A 36 5.94 5.56 -19.14
C ILE A 36 7.42 5.78 -18.79
N GLN A 37 8.18 6.45 -19.65
CA GLN A 37 9.61 6.67 -19.44
C GLN A 37 9.92 7.63 -18.27
N GLN A 38 9.07 8.63 -18.01
CA GLN A 38 9.30 9.57 -16.89
C GLN A 38 8.98 8.94 -15.53
N ASP A 39 7.97 8.07 -15.45
CA ASP A 39 7.67 7.35 -14.21
C ASP A 39 8.73 6.29 -13.92
N TRP A 40 9.34 5.71 -14.97
CA TRP A 40 10.46 4.80 -14.82
C TRP A 40 11.67 5.46 -14.16
N GLU A 41 12.04 6.68 -14.51
CA GLU A 41 13.19 7.37 -13.86
C GLU A 41 12.93 7.70 -12.38
N ARG A 42 11.70 8.07 -12.01
CA ARG A 42 11.30 8.29 -10.61
C ARG A 42 11.27 7.00 -9.81
N HIS A 43 10.82 5.91 -10.44
CA HIS A 43 10.93 4.58 -9.87
C HIS A 43 12.40 4.19 -9.74
N LYS A 44 13.27 4.53 -10.70
CA LYS A 44 14.69 4.18 -10.69
C LYS A 44 15.47 4.86 -9.56
N SER A 45 15.25 6.14 -9.26
CA SER A 45 15.96 6.80 -8.15
C SER A 45 15.50 6.31 -6.78
N SER A 46 14.20 6.07 -6.63
CA SER A 46 13.62 5.44 -5.45
C SER A 46 14.16 4.01 -5.31
N CYS A 47 14.02 3.18 -6.35
CA CYS A 47 14.51 1.80 -6.45
C CYS A 47 16.03 1.69 -6.29
N LYS A 48 16.80 2.70 -6.71
CA LYS A 48 18.26 2.78 -6.51
C LYS A 48 18.64 3.04 -5.05
N LEU A 49 17.88 3.88 -4.33
CA LEU A 49 17.97 3.94 -2.86
C LEU A 49 17.60 2.58 -2.23
N TYR A 50 16.67 1.82 -2.82
CA TYR A 50 16.28 0.48 -2.35
C TYR A 50 17.31 -0.63 -2.69
N THR A 51 18.08 -0.52 -3.79
CA THR A 51 19.02 -1.56 -4.25
C THR A 51 20.46 -1.33 -3.82
N GLU A 52 20.94 -0.09 -3.71
CA GLU A 52 22.33 0.18 -3.27
C GLU A 52 22.56 -0.22 -1.80
N VAL A 53 21.53 -0.13 -0.97
CA VAL A 53 21.56 -0.64 0.41
C VAL A 53 21.26 -2.16 0.46
N GLY A 54 20.57 -2.68 -0.56
CA GLY A 54 20.24 -4.10 -0.72
C GLY A 54 21.39 -4.99 -1.21
N ASN A 55 22.52 -4.43 -1.66
CA ASN A 55 23.71 -5.24 -1.98
C ASN A 55 24.39 -5.84 -0.73
N SER A 56 23.90 -5.54 0.47
CA SER A 56 24.11 -6.32 1.70
C SER A 56 23.09 -7.46 1.84
N ALA A 57 22.75 -8.15 0.74
CA ALA A 57 21.69 -9.15 0.65
C ALA A 57 21.86 -10.37 1.60
N SER A 58 22.95 -10.46 2.36
CA SER A 58 23.20 -11.57 3.28
C SER A 58 22.42 -11.47 4.61
N ASN A 59 21.86 -10.31 4.98
CA ASN A 59 21.39 -10.08 6.36
C ASN A 59 19.91 -9.67 6.52
N GLU A 60 19.08 -9.65 5.47
CA GLU A 60 17.64 -9.37 5.64
C GLU A 60 16.98 -10.51 6.41
N SER A 61 16.30 -10.21 7.52
CA SER A 61 15.59 -11.22 8.31
C SER A 61 14.44 -11.83 7.51
N LYS A 62 14.03 -13.07 7.86
CA LYS A 62 12.98 -13.76 7.11
C LYS A 62 11.65 -13.03 7.22
N LEU A 63 11.32 -12.56 8.43
CA LEU A 63 10.16 -11.72 8.71
C LEU A 63 10.18 -10.44 7.86
N GLN A 64 11.34 -9.76 7.76
CA GLN A 64 11.50 -8.54 6.98
C GLN A 64 11.28 -8.78 5.49
N ARG A 65 11.92 -9.81 4.94
CA ARG A 65 11.74 -10.21 3.55
C ARG A 65 10.27 -10.52 3.25
N HIS A 66 9.61 -11.28 4.12
CA HIS A 66 8.20 -11.63 3.93
C HIS A 66 7.27 -10.43 4.06
N LEU A 67 7.52 -9.52 5.01
CA LEU A 67 6.72 -8.31 5.18
C LEU A 67 6.83 -7.38 3.96
N ARG A 68 8.05 -7.26 3.40
CA ARG A 68 8.30 -6.55 2.15
C ARG A 68 7.53 -7.16 0.98
N LEU A 69 7.57 -8.49 0.84
CA LEU A 69 6.82 -9.21 -0.20
C LEU A 69 5.30 -9.06 -0.03
N TRP A 70 4.79 -9.13 1.21
CA TRP A 70 3.37 -8.91 1.51
C TRP A 70 2.92 -7.51 1.12
N THR A 71 3.70 -6.49 1.52
CA THR A 71 3.37 -5.09 1.22
C THR A 71 3.37 -4.82 -0.28
N ALA A 72 4.33 -5.39 -1.02
CA ALA A 72 4.36 -5.30 -2.48
C ALA A 72 3.19 -6.02 -3.14
N ARG A 73 2.80 -7.19 -2.60
CA ARG A 73 1.69 -7.99 -3.13
C ARG A 73 0.34 -7.30 -2.96
N PHE A 74 0.07 -6.70 -1.80
CA PHE A 74 -1.22 -6.06 -1.48
C PHE A 74 -1.22 -4.53 -1.73
N ASP A 75 -0.25 -3.98 -2.47
CA ASP A 75 -0.09 -2.53 -2.66
C ASP A 75 -1.35 -1.84 -3.21
N SER A 76 -2.02 -2.45 -4.19
CA SER A 76 -3.27 -1.92 -4.74
C SER A 76 -4.43 -1.98 -3.74
N SER A 77 -4.56 -3.07 -2.98
CA SER A 77 -5.55 -3.18 -1.90
C SER A 77 -5.34 -2.12 -0.81
N LEU A 78 -4.09 -1.91 -0.40
CA LEU A 78 -3.72 -0.89 0.61
C LEU A 78 -4.01 0.53 0.10
N THR A 79 -3.73 0.79 -1.18
CA THR A 79 -4.02 2.07 -1.83
C THR A 79 -5.53 2.33 -1.92
N CYS A 80 -6.33 1.31 -2.22
CA CYS A 80 -7.79 1.45 -2.23
C CYS A 80 -8.36 1.61 -0.81
N ALA A 81 -7.78 0.94 0.19
CA ALA A 81 -8.27 1.00 1.56
C ALA A 81 -8.02 2.36 2.24
N ILE A 82 -6.90 3.04 1.93
CA ILE A 82 -6.54 4.28 2.63
C ILE A 82 -7.48 5.46 2.32
N VAL A 83 -8.07 5.50 1.13
CA VAL A 83 -8.97 6.58 0.71
C VAL A 83 -10.23 6.64 1.58
N PRO A 84 -11.07 5.58 1.68
CA PRO A 84 -12.22 5.57 2.56
C PRO A 84 -11.82 5.53 4.04
N ALA A 85 -10.69 4.90 4.41
CA ALA A 85 -10.24 4.87 5.80
C ALA A 85 -9.99 6.27 6.36
N LEU A 86 -9.34 7.15 5.59
CA LEU A 86 -9.07 8.53 6.01
C LEU A 86 -10.19 9.50 5.62
N ASP A 87 -11.29 9.03 5.03
CA ASP A 87 -12.38 9.86 4.53
C ASP A 87 -11.89 10.99 3.60
N LEU A 88 -10.96 10.68 2.69
CA LEU A 88 -10.28 11.71 1.88
C LEU A 88 -11.19 12.40 0.86
N GLN A 89 -12.35 11.81 0.54
CA GLN A 89 -13.31 12.43 -0.36
C GLN A 89 -14.03 13.62 0.27
N ASN A 90 -14.44 13.46 1.54
CA ASN A 90 -15.18 14.49 2.25
C ASN A 90 -14.21 15.43 2.99
N ASN A 91 -13.08 14.90 3.45
CA ASN A 91 -12.10 15.62 4.26
C ASN A 91 -10.67 15.38 3.74
N PRO A 92 -10.26 16.01 2.62
CA PRO A 92 -8.94 15.79 2.03
C PRO A 92 -7.77 16.10 2.97
N THR A 93 -7.97 17.03 3.92
CA THR A 93 -6.97 17.41 4.94
C THR A 93 -6.69 16.30 5.96
N ASN A 94 -7.51 15.24 6.02
CA ASN A 94 -7.23 14.09 6.88
C ASN A 94 -5.93 13.37 6.51
N ILE A 95 -5.45 13.53 5.28
CA ILE A 95 -4.14 13.02 4.84
C ILE A 95 -2.97 13.63 5.63
N ASP A 96 -3.14 14.83 6.20
CA ASP A 96 -2.15 15.52 7.04
C ASP A 96 -2.23 15.11 8.51
N THR A 97 -3.45 14.87 8.98
CA THR A 97 -3.76 14.77 10.41
C THR A 97 -3.93 13.34 10.88
N HIS A 98 -4.09 12.38 9.97
CA HIS A 98 -4.30 10.97 10.26
C HIS A 98 -3.41 10.06 9.41
N GLY A 99 -3.23 8.82 9.88
CA GLY A 99 -2.61 7.74 9.11
C GLY A 99 -3.26 6.41 9.44
N LEU A 100 -2.91 5.39 8.66
CA LEU A 100 -3.45 4.03 8.83
C LEU A 100 -2.40 3.10 9.44
N ILE A 101 -2.74 2.41 10.53
CA ILE A 101 -1.94 1.32 11.09
C ILE A 101 -2.55 -0.01 10.69
N ILE A 102 -1.78 -0.85 10.01
CA ILE A 102 -2.10 -2.24 9.70
C ILE A 102 -1.31 -3.15 10.63
N ARG A 103 -1.98 -4.05 11.35
CA ARG A 103 -1.34 -5.09 12.16
C ARG A 103 -1.50 -6.45 11.51
N LEU A 104 -0.39 -7.14 11.39
CA LEU A 104 -0.26 -8.44 10.75
C LEU A 104 0.24 -9.48 11.74
N GLN A 105 -0.20 -10.71 11.56
CA GLN A 105 0.31 -11.87 12.28
C GLN A 105 0.73 -12.95 11.29
N PRO A 106 1.84 -13.66 11.52
CA PRO A 106 2.21 -14.81 10.70
C PRO A 106 1.08 -15.85 10.58
N ARG A 107 0.95 -16.44 9.38
CA ARG A 107 0.07 -17.59 9.12
C ARG A 107 0.77 -18.60 8.21
N LYS A 108 0.37 -19.87 8.28
CA LYS A 108 0.79 -20.89 7.30
C LYS A 108 0.29 -20.54 5.90
N HIS A 109 1.23 -20.37 4.97
CA HIS A 109 0.95 -20.24 3.54
C HIS A 109 2.15 -20.72 2.72
N SER A 110 1.89 -21.28 1.53
CA SER A 110 2.93 -21.73 0.60
C SER A 110 3.74 -20.53 0.08
N GLU A 111 3.03 -19.51 -0.40
CA GLU A 111 3.63 -18.27 -0.92
C GLU A 111 4.12 -17.33 0.19
N SER A 112 5.38 -16.87 0.11
CA SER A 112 5.99 -15.97 1.11
C SER A 112 5.23 -14.66 1.31
N GLY A 113 4.69 -14.07 0.25
CA GLY A 113 3.94 -12.80 0.30
C GLY A 113 2.57 -12.90 0.96
N SER A 114 2.09 -14.10 1.27
CA SER A 114 0.75 -14.33 1.83
C SER A 114 0.80 -15.03 3.20
N ARG A 115 1.99 -15.08 3.82
CA ARG A 115 2.23 -15.64 5.16
C ARG A 115 1.86 -14.71 6.30
N PHE A 116 1.01 -13.71 6.04
CA PHE A 116 0.43 -12.90 7.08
C PHE A 116 -1.09 -12.87 6.95
N THR A 117 -1.77 -12.94 8.09
CA THR A 117 -3.18 -12.57 8.26
C THR A 117 -3.26 -11.12 8.75
N LEU A 118 -4.34 -10.42 8.36
CA LEU A 118 -4.61 -9.07 8.86
C LEU A 118 -5.37 -9.16 10.19
N GLN A 119 -4.72 -8.76 11.28
CA GLN A 119 -5.36 -8.72 12.60
C GLN A 119 -6.24 -7.48 12.78
N SER A 120 -5.74 -6.31 12.35
CA SER A 120 -6.47 -5.06 12.47
C SER A 120 -5.97 -4.00 11.49
N ALA A 121 -6.86 -3.07 11.15
CA ALA A 121 -6.54 -1.86 10.41
C ALA A 121 -7.22 -0.69 11.15
N THR A 122 -6.44 0.26 11.66
CA THR A 122 -6.92 1.33 12.54
C THR A 122 -6.42 2.68 12.08
N VAL A 123 -7.32 3.64 11.95
CA VAL A 123 -6.99 5.05 11.68
C VAL A 123 -6.55 5.69 12.98
N VAL A 124 -5.41 6.38 12.95
CA VAL A 124 -4.87 7.07 14.13
C VAL A 124 -4.47 8.50 13.80
N PRO A 125 -4.49 9.41 14.77
CA PRO A 125 -3.90 10.74 14.60
C PRO A 125 -2.41 10.65 14.26
N MET A 126 -1.94 11.54 13.38
CA MET A 126 -0.54 11.60 12.95
C MET A 126 0.43 11.78 14.12
N ALA A 127 0.00 12.48 15.18
CA ALA A 127 0.79 12.61 16.41
C ALA A 127 1.07 11.26 17.09
N GLN A 128 0.09 10.34 17.12
CA GLN A 128 0.29 9.00 17.67
C GLN A 128 1.21 8.17 16.77
N LEU A 129 1.05 8.28 15.44
CA LEU A 129 1.90 7.58 14.47
C LEU A 129 3.36 8.07 14.59
N LYS A 130 3.59 9.37 14.76
CA LYS A 130 4.91 9.96 15.05
C LYS A 130 5.53 9.39 16.31
N LEU A 131 4.79 9.38 17.43
CA LEU A 131 5.28 8.82 18.70
C LEU A 131 5.70 7.34 18.55
N LEU A 132 4.92 6.53 17.83
CA LEU A 132 5.26 5.12 17.59
C LEU A 132 6.56 4.95 16.79
N TYR A 133 6.79 5.77 15.77
CA TYR A 133 8.05 5.73 15.02
C TYR A 133 9.22 6.28 15.82
N GLU A 134 9.04 7.40 16.51
CA GLU A 134 10.09 8.01 17.33
C GLU A 134 10.59 7.03 18.38
N ALA A 135 9.66 6.33 19.06
CA ALA A 135 9.98 5.24 19.98
C ALA A 135 10.75 4.08 19.34
N ALA A 136 10.58 3.89 18.03
CA ALA A 136 11.28 2.89 17.25
C ALA A 136 12.66 3.39 16.73
N GLY A 137 12.99 4.67 16.89
CA GLY A 137 14.20 5.29 16.32
C GLY A 137 13.98 5.88 14.92
N GLY A 138 12.73 6.13 14.54
CA GLY A 138 12.33 6.47 13.19
C GLY A 138 11.92 7.87 12.84
N ASN A 139 12.39 8.84 13.62
CA ASN A 139 12.18 10.26 13.32
C ASN A 139 12.70 10.66 11.92
N ALA A 140 13.83 10.10 11.48
CA ALA A 140 14.41 10.39 10.17
C ALA A 140 13.47 10.02 9.00
N VAL A 141 12.69 8.94 9.12
CA VAL A 141 11.69 8.52 8.11
C VAL A 141 10.64 9.59 7.93
N PHE A 142 10.12 10.10 9.04
CA PHE A 142 9.05 11.07 9.00
C PHE A 142 9.50 12.41 8.42
N GLN A 143 10.71 12.83 8.76
CA GLN A 143 11.31 14.04 8.17
C GLN A 143 11.51 13.87 6.66
N GLU A 144 12.05 12.72 6.24
CA GLU A 144 12.25 12.42 4.83
C GLU A 144 10.91 12.31 4.08
N HIS A 145 9.90 11.68 4.67
CA HIS A 145 8.56 11.62 4.11
C HIS A 145 7.95 13.02 3.96
N ALA A 146 8.04 13.87 4.99
CA ALA A 146 7.55 15.25 4.92
C ALA A 146 8.25 16.03 3.79
N ARG A 147 9.56 15.84 3.62
CA ARG A 147 10.34 16.44 2.52
C ARG A 147 9.87 15.95 1.16
N GLN A 148 9.70 14.63 0.98
CA GLN A 148 9.22 14.03 -0.26
C GLN A 148 7.81 14.51 -0.61
N ARG A 149 6.94 14.60 0.39
CA ARG A 149 5.57 15.08 0.25
C ARG A 149 5.51 16.54 -0.17
N ALA A 150 6.27 17.42 0.50
CA ALA A 150 6.37 18.83 0.12
C ALA A 150 6.91 19.01 -1.31
N ALA A 151 7.91 18.21 -1.69
CA ALA A 151 8.45 18.22 -3.05
C ALA A 151 7.41 17.76 -4.08
N LEU A 152 6.64 16.71 -3.77
CA LEU A 152 5.57 16.19 -4.64
C LEU A 152 4.45 17.22 -4.82
N GLN A 153 3.93 17.77 -3.71
CA GLN A 153 2.87 18.79 -3.75
C GLN A 153 3.31 20.02 -4.53
N LYS A 154 4.54 20.50 -4.31
CA LYS A 154 5.10 21.62 -5.07
C LYS A 154 5.17 21.33 -6.57
N LYS A 155 5.59 20.11 -6.94
CA LYS A 155 5.72 19.68 -8.34
C LYS A 155 4.37 19.50 -9.03
N SER A 156 3.39 18.93 -8.33
CA SER A 156 2.08 18.59 -8.88
C SER A 156 1.09 19.75 -8.87
N GLY A 157 1.40 20.84 -8.15
CA GLY A 157 0.46 21.92 -7.84
C GLY A 157 -0.61 21.48 -6.85
N GLY A 158 -0.26 20.57 -5.94
CA GLY A 158 -1.19 19.98 -4.96
C GLY A 158 -2.12 18.90 -5.50
N ARG A 159 -1.94 18.46 -6.75
CA ARG A 159 -2.79 17.40 -7.37
C ARG A 159 -2.40 15.98 -6.99
N GLU A 160 -1.21 15.82 -6.42
CA GLU A 160 -0.63 14.55 -6.00
C GLU A 160 -0.12 14.69 -4.57
N ASP A 161 -0.29 13.64 -3.77
CA ASP A 161 0.12 13.62 -2.38
C ASP A 161 0.51 12.21 -1.91
N TYR A 162 1.11 12.12 -0.71
CA TYR A 162 1.41 10.86 -0.03
C TYR A 162 0.58 10.72 1.25
N ALA A 163 -0.23 9.67 1.31
CA ALA A 163 -0.86 9.24 2.55
C ALA A 163 0.10 8.35 3.36
N THR A 164 0.03 8.45 4.68
CA THR A 164 0.93 7.71 5.59
C THR A 164 0.29 6.42 6.07
N MET A 165 0.99 5.30 5.85
CA MET A 165 0.62 4.00 6.38
C MET A 165 1.79 3.36 7.15
N LEU A 166 1.46 2.73 8.27
CA LEU A 166 2.38 1.94 9.08
C LEU A 166 1.90 0.49 9.10
N VAL A 167 2.73 -0.44 8.61
CA VAL A 167 2.45 -1.88 8.63
C VAL A 167 3.30 -2.53 9.70
N ILE A 168 2.68 -3.18 10.69
CA ILE A 168 3.36 -3.83 11.82
C ILE A 168 3.10 -5.33 11.74
N ALA A 169 4.16 -6.12 11.60
CA ALA A 169 4.10 -7.56 11.77
C ALA A 169 4.48 -7.94 13.20
N GLN A 170 3.57 -8.63 13.90
CA GLN A 170 3.83 -9.19 15.23
C GLN A 170 4.22 -10.65 15.06
N ASN A 171 5.50 -10.98 15.24
CA ASN A 171 6.00 -12.35 15.04
C ASN A 171 5.62 -13.29 16.20
N THR A 172 4.33 -13.48 16.42
CA THR A 172 3.76 -14.22 17.56
C THR A 172 2.77 -15.28 17.08
N GLY A 173 2.50 -16.27 17.94
CA GLY A 173 1.60 -17.39 17.65
C GLY A 173 2.31 -18.62 17.08
N ASP A 174 1.52 -19.65 16.76
CA ASP A 174 2.00 -20.98 16.34
C ASP A 174 2.76 -20.95 15.00
N ASP A 175 2.51 -19.93 14.20
CA ASP A 175 3.08 -19.75 12.85
C ASP A 175 4.23 -18.73 12.80
N ALA A 176 4.75 -18.33 13.96
CA ALA A 176 5.87 -17.39 14.06
C ALA A 176 7.09 -17.88 13.26
N PHE A 177 7.80 -16.95 12.62
CA PHE A 177 9.00 -17.27 11.87
C PHE A 177 10.13 -17.70 12.82
N PRO A 178 10.75 -18.89 12.60
CA PRO A 178 11.84 -19.37 13.42
C PRO A 178 13.09 -18.51 13.22
N GLY A 179 13.88 -18.32 14.29
CA GLY A 179 15.13 -17.56 14.23
C GLY A 179 14.98 -16.04 14.31
N ASP A 180 13.77 -15.50 14.17
CA ASP A 180 13.48 -14.06 14.27
C ASP A 180 13.05 -13.63 15.70
N ARG A 181 13.43 -14.42 16.72
CA ARG A 181 13.41 -13.93 18.11
C ARG A 181 14.59 -12.97 18.24
N PHE A 182 14.34 -11.69 17.95
CA PHE A 182 15.34 -10.62 17.96
C PHE A 182 16.29 -10.76 19.15
N ASP A 183 17.51 -11.27 18.88
CA ASP A 183 18.65 -10.90 19.69
C ASP A 183 18.81 -9.39 19.48
N THR A 184 18.85 -8.65 20.58
CA THR A 184 18.72 -7.19 20.70
C THR A 184 19.75 -6.36 19.92
N ASP A 185 20.57 -6.98 19.07
CA ASP A 185 21.74 -6.38 18.41
C ASP A 185 21.58 -6.23 16.88
N MET A 186 20.36 -5.88 16.43
CA MET A 186 20.16 -5.44 15.04
C MET A 186 20.38 -3.93 14.91
N ARG A 187 21.62 -3.55 14.58
CA ARG A 187 21.91 -2.22 14.02
C ARG A 187 21.45 -2.21 12.57
N CYS A 188 20.18 -1.87 12.33
CA CYS A 188 19.67 -1.71 10.97
C CYS A 188 20.35 -0.53 10.27
N GLY A 189 21.24 -0.81 9.33
CA GLY A 189 21.80 0.18 8.43
C GLY A 189 20.73 0.69 7.45
N HIS A 190 20.52 2.01 7.45
CA HIS A 190 20.06 2.91 6.37
C HIS A 190 19.28 2.32 5.15
N LEU A 191 18.35 1.39 5.33
CA LEU A 191 17.46 0.91 4.26
C LEU A 191 16.25 1.84 4.12
N PRO A 192 15.77 2.19 2.91
CA PRO A 192 14.59 3.05 2.71
C PRO A 192 13.24 2.44 3.13
N TRP A 193 13.20 1.12 3.39
CA TRP A 193 12.21 0.55 4.30
C TRP A 193 12.84 0.56 5.68
N ILE A 194 12.49 1.53 6.52
CA ILE A 194 13.06 1.52 7.87
C ILE A 194 12.24 0.57 8.73
N PHE A 195 12.84 -0.60 8.88
CA PHE A 195 12.39 -1.61 9.80
C PHE A 195 12.93 -1.31 11.18
N TYR A 196 12.03 -1.20 12.14
CA TYR A 196 12.39 -1.06 13.53
C TYR A 196 11.99 -2.32 14.26
N ALA A 197 12.96 -2.89 14.98
CA ALA A 197 12.69 -3.87 16.01
C ALA A 197 12.18 -3.10 17.23
N LEU A 198 10.86 -3.05 17.40
CA LEU A 198 10.32 -2.63 18.70
C LEU A 198 10.54 -3.77 19.70
N PRO A 199 10.71 -3.46 21.00
CA PRO A 199 10.72 -4.49 22.04
C PRO A 199 9.48 -5.38 21.86
N ASN A 200 9.66 -6.70 21.92
CA ASN A 200 8.64 -7.75 21.70
C ASN A 200 8.39 -8.22 20.25
N GLN A 201 9.44 -8.37 19.42
CA GLN A 201 9.36 -9.05 18.11
C GLN A 201 8.40 -8.40 17.10
N LEU A 202 8.28 -7.08 17.21
CA LEU A 202 7.48 -6.26 16.33
C LEU A 202 8.37 -5.69 15.24
N LEU A 203 7.99 -5.95 13.99
CA LEU A 203 8.64 -5.40 12.82
C LEU A 203 7.70 -4.40 12.15
N SER A 204 8.07 -3.12 12.13
CA SER A 204 7.30 -2.06 11.47
C SER A 204 7.87 -1.73 10.09
N SER A 205 7.00 -1.42 9.13
CA SER A 205 7.36 -0.94 7.80
C SER A 205 6.60 0.36 7.50
N PHE A 206 7.33 1.44 7.19
CA PHE A 206 6.73 2.68 6.69
C PHE A 206 6.38 2.54 5.22
N LYS A 207 5.14 2.89 4.87
CA LYS A 207 4.67 2.87 3.49
C LYS A 207 4.03 4.21 3.14
N PRO A 208 4.70 5.05 2.34
CA PRO A 208 4.03 6.15 1.68
C PRO A 208 3.12 5.60 0.58
N ILE A 209 1.87 6.04 0.55
CA ILE A 209 0.90 5.69 -0.49
C ILE A 209 0.70 6.89 -1.39
N PHE A 210 1.13 6.79 -2.64
CA PHE A 210 0.93 7.82 -3.64
C PHE A 210 -0.55 7.91 -4.01
N LEU A 211 -1.12 9.11 -3.96
CA LEU A 211 -2.50 9.37 -4.32
C LEU A 211 -2.59 10.57 -5.25
N THR A 212 -3.47 10.48 -6.24
CA THR A 212 -3.89 11.63 -7.06
C THR A 212 -5.26 12.11 -6.59
N ILE A 213 -5.57 13.39 -6.79
CA ILE A 213 -6.93 13.91 -6.55
C ILE A 213 -7.96 13.14 -7.37
N SER A 214 -7.65 12.79 -8.62
CA SER A 214 -8.57 12.03 -9.49
C SER A 214 -8.87 10.64 -8.94
N PHE A 215 -7.89 9.96 -8.36
CA PHE A 215 -8.08 8.67 -7.71
C PHE A 215 -8.94 8.81 -6.45
N ILE A 216 -8.62 9.78 -5.58
CA ILE A 216 -9.41 10.07 -4.38
C ILE A 216 -10.87 10.34 -4.74
N GLN A 217 -11.13 11.12 -5.80
CA GLN A 217 -12.48 11.48 -6.24
C GLN A 217 -13.24 10.37 -7.00
N SER A 218 -12.65 9.17 -7.16
CA SER A 218 -13.31 8.07 -7.88
C SER A 218 -14.68 7.75 -7.26
N PRO A 219 -15.76 7.59 -8.06
CA PRO A 219 -17.11 7.32 -7.55
C PRO A 219 -17.20 6.11 -6.62
N GLN A 220 -16.33 5.11 -6.81
CA GLN A 220 -16.28 3.88 -6.01
C GLN A 220 -16.01 4.12 -4.51
N PHE A 221 -15.38 5.25 -4.14
CA PHE A 221 -15.11 5.57 -2.73
C PHE A 221 -16.19 6.47 -2.09
N ARG A 222 -17.27 6.82 -2.82
CA ARG A 222 -18.36 7.67 -2.31
C ARG A 222 -19.36 6.92 -1.44
N ASP A 223 -19.35 5.59 -1.49
CA ASP A 223 -20.31 4.77 -0.77
C ASP A 223 -19.95 4.75 0.74
N PRO A 224 -20.76 5.36 1.62
CA PRO A 224 -20.51 5.32 3.05
C PRO A 224 -20.71 3.92 3.66
N SER A 225 -21.36 3.01 2.93
CA SER A 225 -21.52 1.61 3.33
C SER A 225 -20.33 0.74 2.95
N LEU A 226 -19.30 1.32 2.30
CA LEU A 226 -18.08 0.62 1.95
C LEU A 226 -17.37 0.14 3.22
N ALA A 227 -17.54 -1.14 3.52
CA ALA A 227 -16.88 -1.85 4.61
C ALA A 227 -15.40 -2.12 4.25
N TRP A 228 -14.63 -1.03 4.03
CA TRP A 228 -13.27 -1.08 3.47
C TRP A 228 -12.34 -2.00 4.27
N ARG A 229 -12.52 -2.05 5.59
CA ARG A 229 -11.74 -2.89 6.49
C ARG A 229 -12.04 -4.36 6.27
N GLU A 230 -13.32 -4.72 6.24
CA GLU A 230 -13.80 -6.08 6.00
C GLU A 230 -13.39 -6.55 4.60
N THR A 231 -13.51 -5.66 3.59
CA THR A 231 -13.03 -5.94 2.23
C THR A 231 -11.52 -6.20 2.20
N LEU A 232 -10.71 -5.37 2.87
CA LEU A 232 -9.27 -5.58 2.96
C LEU A 232 -8.93 -6.90 3.66
N MET A 233 -9.62 -7.23 4.75
CA MET A 233 -9.46 -8.51 5.44
C MET A 233 -9.78 -9.68 4.51
N ILE A 234 -10.90 -9.64 3.79
CA ILE A 234 -11.30 -10.68 2.83
C ILE A 234 -10.25 -10.83 1.72
N GLN A 235 -9.71 -9.73 1.19
CA GLN A 235 -8.67 -9.75 0.17
C GLN A 235 -7.38 -10.40 0.68
N VAL A 236 -6.94 -10.06 1.90
CA VAL A 236 -5.73 -10.65 2.52
C VAL A 236 -5.94 -12.12 2.83
N GLU A 237 -7.09 -12.50 3.41
CA GLU A 237 -7.36 -13.88 3.80
C GLU A 237 -7.47 -14.82 2.60
N ASN A 238 -8.21 -14.39 1.57
CA ASN A 238 -8.40 -15.17 0.35
C ASN A 238 -7.24 -15.04 -0.64
N ASP A 239 -6.17 -14.32 -0.28
CA ASP A 239 -5.00 -14.09 -1.13
C ASP A 239 -5.36 -13.51 -2.51
N ILE A 240 -6.19 -12.46 -2.52
CA ILE A 240 -6.69 -11.80 -3.74
C ILE A 240 -6.10 -10.38 -3.82
N PRO A 241 -4.82 -10.22 -4.23
CA PRO A 241 -4.12 -8.94 -4.18
C PRO A 241 -4.64 -7.86 -5.15
N ASN A 242 -5.37 -8.27 -6.20
CA ASN A 242 -5.66 -7.42 -7.35
C ASN A 242 -7.14 -7.33 -7.73
N ARG A 243 -8.07 -7.88 -6.93
CA ARG A 243 -9.47 -7.58 -7.18
C ARG A 243 -9.80 -6.27 -6.49
N ILE A 244 -9.89 -5.21 -7.27
CA ILE A 244 -10.80 -4.10 -6.95
C ILE A 244 -12.20 -4.74 -6.92
N VAL A 245 -12.58 -5.27 -5.75
CA VAL A 245 -13.97 -5.67 -5.46
C VAL A 245 -14.62 -4.43 -4.89
N ILE A 246 -14.88 -3.47 -5.76
CA ILE A 246 -15.70 -2.30 -5.45
C ILE A 246 -16.65 -2.12 -6.62
#